data_AF-A0A6L6F615-F1
#
_entry.id   AF-A0A6L6F615-F1
#
_cell.length_a   1.000
_cell.length_b   1.000
_cell.length_c   1.000
_cell.angle_alpha   90.00
_cell.angle_beta   90.00
_cell.angle_gamma   90.00
#
_symmetry.space_group_name_H-M   'P 1'
#
loop_
_entity.id
_entity.type
_entity.pdbx_description
1 polymer ?
#
loop_
_entity_poly.entity_id
_entity_poly.type
_entity_poly.pdbx_seq_one_letter_code
_entity_poly.pdbx_strand_id
1 'polypeptide(L)'
;ITSMEVQIDHVVALSNAWQTGAFKLTADQRKALANDPMNLFAVKGSLNQQKSDADAATWLPPLKSFRCRYVAQQIAVKAKYSLWVVPPEKAAMVAILAKCPTQKVPVS
;
A
#
# COMPACT_ATOMS: atom_id res chain seq x y z
N ILE A 1 -12.53 -21.29 0.73
CA ILE A 1 -11.50 -21.69 -0.28
C ILE A 1 -11.01 -20.40 -0.92
N THR A 2 -9.77 -19.97 -0.65
CA THR A 2 -9.17 -18.86 -1.41
C THR A 2 -8.49 -19.48 -2.63
N SER A 3 -8.78 -18.99 -3.83
CA SER A 3 -8.09 -19.46 -5.03
C SER A 3 -6.64 -19.00 -4.97
N MET A 4 -5.66 -19.86 -5.28
CA MET A 4 -4.26 -19.41 -5.43
C MET A 4 -4.10 -18.36 -6.54
N GLU A 5 -5.07 -18.29 -7.45
CA GLU A 5 -5.07 -17.31 -8.53
C GLU A 5 -5.44 -15.91 -8.05
N VAL A 6 -6.31 -15.79 -7.04
CA VAL A 6 -6.79 -14.50 -6.50
C VAL A 6 -6.53 -14.43 -5.00
N GLN A 7 -5.64 -13.52 -4.60
CA GLN A 7 -5.27 -13.29 -3.22
C GLN A 7 -5.69 -11.89 -2.78
N ILE A 8 -5.91 -11.73 -1.47
CA ILE A 8 -6.07 -10.41 -0.86
C ILE A 8 -4.68 -9.88 -0.53
N ASP A 9 -4.27 -8.82 -1.21
CA ASP A 9 -3.02 -8.10 -0.97
C ASP A 9 -3.26 -6.87 -0.11
N HIS A 10 -2.30 -6.62 0.80
CA HIS A 10 -2.26 -5.40 1.58
C HIS A 10 -1.53 -4.30 0.81
N VAL A 11 -2.24 -3.23 0.45
CA VAL A 11 -1.69 -2.08 -0.32
C VAL A 11 -0.43 -1.52 0.34
N VAL A 12 -0.45 -1.38 1.66
CA VAL A 12 0.73 -1.26 2.52
C VAL A 12 0.92 -2.60 3.21
N ALA A 13 1.96 -3.34 2.83
CA ALA A 13 2.25 -4.65 3.40
C ALA A 13 2.39 -4.58 4.93
N LEU A 14 1.89 -5.57 5.67
CA LEU A 14 1.90 -5.54 7.14
C LEU A 14 3.33 -5.51 7.73
N SER A 15 4.30 -6.16 7.09
CA SER A 15 5.72 -6.06 7.47
C SER A 15 6.25 -4.63 7.27
N ASN A 16 5.96 -3.99 6.13
CA ASN A 16 6.34 -2.59 5.88
C ASN A 16 5.65 -1.65 6.88
N ALA A 17 4.36 -1.85 7.15
CA ALA A 17 3.62 -1.06 8.12
C ALA A 17 4.24 -1.18 9.51
N TRP A 18 4.63 -2.39 9.92
CA TRP A 18 5.35 -2.62 11.18
C TRP A 18 6.62 -1.79 11.24
N GLN A 19 7.49 -1.91 10.23
CA GLN A 19 8.74 -1.16 10.16
C GLN A 19 8.55 0.36 10.11
N THR A 20 7.37 0.83 9.65
CA THR A 20 7.06 2.26 9.46
C THR A 20 6.10 2.86 10.49
N GLY A 21 5.90 2.18 11.63
CA GLY A 21 5.22 2.77 12.80
C GLY A 21 4.08 1.95 13.38
N ALA A 22 3.63 0.89 12.72
CA ALA A 22 2.53 0.07 13.23
C ALA A 22 2.88 -0.67 14.54
N PHE A 23 4.17 -0.78 14.90
CA PHE A 23 4.59 -1.27 16.22
C PHE A 23 4.11 -0.38 17.38
N LYS A 24 3.86 0.91 17.13
CA LYS A 24 3.35 1.85 18.14
C LYS A 24 1.83 1.80 18.28
N LEU A 25 1.13 1.15 17.36
CA LEU A 25 -0.32 1.02 17.39
C LEU A 25 -0.76 0.02 18.46
N THR A 26 -1.96 0.21 19.00
CA THR A 26 -2.58 -0.80 19.86
C THR A 26 -2.92 -2.07 19.06
N ALA A 27 -3.19 -3.18 19.76
CA ALA A 27 -3.62 -4.41 19.11
C ALA A 27 -4.88 -4.21 18.24
N ASP A 28 -5.85 -3.44 18.73
CA ASP A 28 -7.08 -3.13 18.00
C ASP A 28 -6.82 -2.26 16.76
N GLN A 29 -5.92 -1.28 16.87
CA GLN A 29 -5.52 -0.45 15.73
C GLN A 29 -4.78 -1.27 14.65
N ARG A 30 -3.92 -2.21 15.04
CA ARG A 30 -3.27 -3.14 14.09
C ARG A 30 -4.29 -4.07 13.43
N LYS A 31 -5.26 -4.57 14.19
CA LYS A 31 -6.36 -5.36 13.63
C LYS A 31 -7.18 -4.54 12.64
N ALA A 32 -7.46 -3.27 12.97
CA ALA A 32 -8.14 -2.35 12.05
C ALA A 32 -7.33 -2.14 10.77
N LEU A 33 -6.02 -1.86 10.86
CA LEU A 33 -5.14 -1.71 9.70
C LEU A 33 -5.12 -2.95 8.80
N ALA A 34 -5.08 -4.14 9.39
CA ALA A 34 -5.04 -5.40 8.65
C ALA A 34 -6.36 -5.73 7.94
N ASN A 35 -7.48 -5.17 8.39
CA ASN A 35 -8.81 -5.42 7.86
C ASN A 35 -9.45 -4.19 7.18
N ASP A 36 -8.72 -3.09 7.05
CA ASP A 36 -9.22 -1.87 6.41
C ASP A 36 -9.44 -2.11 4.91
N PRO A 37 -10.67 -1.96 4.38
CA PRO A 37 -10.91 -2.07 2.94
C PRO A 37 -10.03 -1.16 2.08
N MET A 38 -9.58 -0.02 2.62
CA MET A 38 -8.62 0.85 1.93
C MET A 38 -7.21 0.26 1.84
N ASN A 39 -6.87 -0.69 2.70
CA ASN A 39 -5.60 -1.39 2.67
C ASN A 39 -5.70 -2.75 1.98
N LEU A 40 -6.82 -3.12 1.33
CA LEU A 40 -7.01 -4.45 0.76
C LEU A 40 -7.36 -4.38 -0.73
N PHE A 41 -6.65 -5.14 -1.57
CA PHE A 41 -7.01 -5.39 -2.97
C PHE A 41 -7.10 -6.88 -3.28
N ALA A 42 -8.10 -7.26 -4.07
CA ALA A 42 -8.12 -8.57 -4.72
C ALA A 42 -7.20 -8.53 -5.95
N VAL A 43 -6.10 -9.28 -5.91
CA VAL A 43 -5.06 -9.28 -6.95
C VAL A 43 -4.72 -10.69 -7.39
N LYS A 44 -4.02 -10.82 -8.53
CA LYS A 44 -3.44 -12.10 -8.92
C LYS A 44 -2.43 -12.56 -7.87
N GLY A 45 -2.48 -13.83 -7.45
CA GLY A 45 -1.56 -14.37 -6.43
C GLY A 45 -0.08 -14.18 -6.78
N SER A 46 0.28 -14.29 -8.06
CA SER A 46 1.65 -14.03 -8.53
C SER A 46 2.10 -12.58 -8.38
N LEU A 47 1.18 -11.60 -8.43
CA LEU A 47 1.51 -10.20 -8.19
C LEU A 47 1.75 -9.93 -6.70
N ASN A 48 0.92 -10.52 -5.83
CA ASN A 48 1.12 -10.44 -4.38
C ASN A 48 2.45 -11.07 -3.95
N GLN A 49 2.80 -12.23 -4.51
CA GLN A 49 4.09 -12.89 -4.27
C GLN A 49 5.28 -12.06 -4.77
N GLN A 50 5.18 -11.43 -5.94
CA GLN A 50 6.23 -10.54 -6.45
C GLN A 50 6.42 -9.30 -5.57
N LYS A 51 5.33 -8.76 -5.03
CA LYS A 51 5.37 -7.61 -4.13
C LYS A 51 5.98 -7.98 -2.77
N SER A 52 5.61 -9.12 -2.18
CA SER A 52 6.01 -9.49 -0.83
C SER A 52 5.72 -8.33 0.16
N ASP A 53 6.75 -7.83 0.84
CA ASP A 53 6.71 -6.71 1.77
C ASP A 53 7.34 -5.42 1.22
N ALA A 54 7.54 -5.33 -0.10
CA ALA A 54 8.10 -4.18 -0.78
C ALA A 54 7.24 -2.91 -0.61
N ASP A 55 7.93 -1.77 -0.51
CA ASP A 55 7.33 -0.44 -0.57
C ASP A 55 7.21 0.08 -2.02
N ALA A 56 6.74 1.33 -2.17
CA ALA A 56 6.59 1.97 -3.48
C ALA A 56 7.90 2.20 -4.25
N ALA A 57 9.06 2.19 -3.56
CA ALA A 57 10.37 2.31 -4.19
C ALA A 57 10.84 0.97 -4.76
N THR A 58 10.57 -0.13 -4.05
CA THR A 58 11.01 -1.47 -4.45
C THR A 58 10.05 -2.13 -5.45
N TRP A 59 8.74 -1.91 -5.32
CA TRP A 59 7.77 -2.54 -6.21
C TRP A 59 6.59 -1.63 -6.55
N LEU A 60 6.18 -1.65 -7.83
CA LEU A 60 4.98 -0.99 -8.31
C LEU A 60 4.22 -1.93 -9.26
N PRO A 61 2.88 -1.84 -9.33
CA PRO A 61 2.10 -2.65 -10.24
C PRO A 61 2.61 -2.56 -11.68
N PRO A 62 2.69 -3.69 -12.43
CA PRO A 62 3.17 -3.67 -13.82
C PRO A 62 2.27 -2.84 -14.73
N LEU A 63 0.98 -2.75 -14.40
CA LEU A 63 0.03 -1.88 -15.08
C LEU A 63 0.31 -0.41 -14.74
N LYS A 64 1.01 0.30 -15.63
CA LYS A 64 1.45 1.69 -15.42
C LYS A 64 0.30 2.66 -15.15
N SER A 65 -0.84 2.50 -15.83
CA SER A 65 -2.03 3.35 -15.64
C SER A 65 -2.63 3.26 -14.24
N PHE A 66 -2.37 2.17 -13.50
CA PHE A 66 -2.88 1.97 -12.15
C PHE A 66 -1.95 2.51 -11.06
N ARG A 67 -0.68 2.81 -11.37
CA ARG A 67 0.34 3.20 -10.38
C ARG A 67 -0.03 4.46 -9.61
N CYS A 68 -0.67 5.44 -10.26
CA CYS A 68 -1.11 6.67 -9.61
C CYS A 68 -2.15 6.41 -8.52
N ARG A 69 -3.18 5.61 -8.85
CA ARG A 69 -4.20 5.21 -7.89
C ARG A 69 -3.59 4.38 -6.75
N TYR A 70 -2.68 3.45 -7.09
CA TYR A 70 -2.00 2.62 -6.10
C TYR A 70 -1.16 3.43 -5.11
N VAL A 71 -0.34 4.37 -5.59
CA VAL A 71 0.46 5.27 -4.75
C VAL A 71 -0.44 6.17 -3.89
N ALA A 72 -1.49 6.74 -4.48
CA ALA A 72 -2.44 7.57 -3.73
C ALA A 72 -3.14 6.78 -2.60
N GLN A 73 -3.46 5.51 -2.85
CA GLN A 73 -4.03 4.61 -1.85
C GLN A 73 -3.04 4.31 -0.71
N GLN A 74 -1.76 4.06 -1.04
CA GLN A 74 -0.71 3.87 -0.03
C GLN A 74 -0.56 5.10 0.87
N ILE A 75 -0.54 6.31 0.27
CA ILE A 75 -0.48 7.57 1.02
C ILE A 75 -1.67 7.70 1.96
N ALA A 76 -2.88 7.38 1.49
CA ALA A 76 -4.09 7.46 2.31
C ALA A 76 -4.04 6.52 3.52
N VAL A 77 -3.63 5.26 3.32
CA VAL A 77 -3.48 4.28 4.41
C VAL A 77 -2.40 4.73 5.39
N LYS A 78 -1.22 5.14 4.90
CA LYS A 78 -0.13 5.60 5.76
C LYS A 78 -0.53 6.83 6.58
N ALA A 79 -1.25 7.78 5.97
CA ALA A 79 -1.77 8.94 6.68
C ALA A 79 -2.80 8.54 7.76
N LYS A 80 -3.77 7.68 7.43
CA LYS A 80 -4.83 7.23 8.37
C LYS A 80 -4.27 6.56 9.61
N TYR A 81 -3.22 5.75 9.46
CA TYR A 81 -2.60 5.00 10.56
C TYR A 81 -1.32 5.64 11.11
N SER A 82 -1.02 6.89 10.71
CA SER A 82 0.19 7.62 11.14
C SER A 82 1.49 6.83 10.92
N LEU A 83 1.55 6.10 9.80
CA LEU A 83 2.74 5.39 9.34
C LEU A 83 3.63 6.36 8.56
N TRP A 84 4.94 6.30 8.75
CA TRP A 84 5.85 7.17 8.01
C TRP A 84 6.19 6.61 6.62
N VAL A 85 6.60 7.53 5.75
CA VAL A 85 7.12 7.24 4.41
C VAL A 85 8.62 7.43 4.45
N VAL A 86 9.39 6.40 4.12
CA VAL A 86 10.85 6.49 4.11
C VAL A 86 11.33 7.33 2.91
N PRO A 87 12.52 7.96 2.94
CA PRO A 87 12.95 8.86 1.88
C PRO A 87 12.93 8.26 0.45
N PRO A 88 13.40 7.00 0.22
CA PRO A 88 13.30 6.37 -1.11
C PRO A 88 11.84 6.18 -1.56
N GLU A 89 10.98 5.70 -0.66
CA GLU A 89 9.54 5.54 -0.91
C GLU A 89 8.90 6.87 -1.28
N LYS A 90 9.21 7.95 -0.54
CA LYS A 90 8.70 9.30 -0.83
C LYS A 90 9.12 9.77 -2.21
N ALA A 91 10.39 9.57 -2.58
CA ALA A 91 10.90 9.95 -3.89
C ALA A 91 10.16 9.22 -5.02
N ALA A 92 9.94 7.90 -4.86
CA ALA A 92 9.18 7.09 -5.81
C ALA A 92 7.71 7.56 -5.92
N MET A 93 7.05 7.81 -4.79
CA MET A 93 5.67 8.31 -4.76
C MET A 93 5.53 9.65 -5.49
N VAL A 94 6.43 10.61 -5.24
CA VAL A 94 6.46 11.91 -5.92
C VAL A 94 6.68 11.74 -7.43
N ALA A 95 7.65 10.91 -7.84
CA ALA A 95 7.95 10.68 -9.25
C ALA A 95 6.79 10.05 -10.03
N ILE A 96 5.99 9.20 -9.38
CA ILE A 96 4.77 8.63 -9.96
C ILE A 96 3.66 9.67 -10.03
N LEU A 97 3.40 10.40 -8.93
CA LEU A 97 2.32 11.39 -8.87
C LEU A 97 2.55 12.60 -9.78
N ALA A 98 3.81 12.96 -10.07
CA ALA A 98 4.16 13.98 -11.05
C ALA A 98 3.60 13.68 -12.45
N LYS A 99 3.31 12.40 -12.77
CA LYS A 99 2.73 11.97 -14.05
C LYS A 99 1.20 12.01 -14.07
N CYS A 100 0.57 12.33 -12.94
CA CYS A 100 -0.88 12.33 -12.76
C CYS A 100 -1.32 13.44 -11.79
N PRO A 101 -1.21 14.72 -12.20
CA PRO A 101 -1.45 15.86 -11.33
C PRO A 101 -2.91 15.99 -10.84
N THR A 102 -3.85 15.30 -11.49
CA THR A 102 -5.27 15.27 -11.11
C THR A 102 -5.61 14.12 -10.15
N GLN A 103 -4.64 13.26 -9.81
CA GLN A 103 -4.87 12.13 -8.91
C GLN A 103 -5.20 12.64 -7.50
N LYS A 104 -6.43 12.36 -7.05
CA LYS A 104 -6.85 12.63 -5.68
C LYS A 104 -6.43 11.50 -4.75
N VAL A 105 -6.08 11.85 -3.52
CA VAL A 105 -5.90 10.88 -2.43
C VAL A 105 -7.30 10.43 -1.98
N PRO A 106 -7.57 9.12 -1.93
CA PRO A 106 -8.83 8.60 -1.39
C PRO A 106 -9.00 9.06 0.06
N VAL A 107 -10.19 9.53 0.40
CA VAL A 107 -10.57 9.85 1.78
C VAL A 107 -11.42 8.71 2.34
N SER A 108 -11.17 8.32 3.60
CA SER A 108 -12.07 7.45 4.39
C SER A 108 -13.20 8.28 4.98
#